data_AF-A0A1G3HG56-F1
#
_entry.id   AF-A0A1G3HG56-F1
#
_cell.length_a   1.000
_cell.length_b   1.000
_cell.length_c   1.000
_cell.angle_alpha   90.00
_cell.angle_beta   90.00
_cell.angle_gamma   90.00
#
_symmetry.space_group_name_H-M   'P 1'
#
loop_
_entity.id
_entity.type
_entity.pdbx_description
1 polymer ?
#
loop_
_entity_poly.entity_id
_entity_poly.type
_entity_poly.pdbx_seq_one_letter_code
_entity_poly.pdbx_strand_id
1 'polypeptide(L)'
;MDILFHVSTAAGGRLLYPLLLAAHRAGCSSGAFFTHEGVLGLRDTSLMAGLAHAVRAVACEESWHRFCPDLACPVEAGSQTTNSALMGDARKVVSL
;
A
#
# COMPACT_ATOMS: atom_id res chain seq x y z
N MET A 1 -3.91 0.96 -13.69
CA MET A 1 -2.56 0.95 -13.05
C MET A 1 -1.71 -0.22 -13.55
N ASP A 2 -0.38 -0.14 -13.63
CA ASP A 2 0.45 -1.29 -14.06
C ASP A 2 0.61 -2.36 -12.99
N ILE A 3 0.91 -1.94 -11.75
CA ILE A 3 1.19 -2.83 -10.61
C ILE A 3 0.46 -2.34 -9.37
N LEU A 4 -0.39 -3.18 -8.79
CA LEU A 4 -0.88 -3.02 -7.43
C LEU A 4 -0.04 -3.89 -6.49
N PHE A 5 0.56 -3.28 -5.48
CA PHE A 5 1.14 -4.00 -4.35
C PHE A 5 0.07 -4.19 -3.27
N HIS A 6 -0.35 -5.42 -3.03
CA HIS A 6 -1.31 -5.76 -1.99
C HIS A 6 -0.55 -6.24 -0.76
N VAL A 7 -0.42 -5.35 0.24
CA VAL A 7 0.41 -5.56 1.44
C VAL A 7 -0.46 -6.02 2.59
N SER A 8 -0.34 -7.29 2.97
CA SER A 8 -1.10 -7.90 4.06
C SER A 8 -0.25 -8.26 5.29
N THR A 9 1.08 -8.31 5.13
CA THR A 9 2.00 -8.70 6.21
C THR A 9 2.89 -7.55 6.68
N ALA A 10 3.31 -7.57 7.94
CA ALA A 10 4.26 -6.57 8.47
C ALA A 10 5.62 -6.61 7.73
N ALA A 11 6.06 -7.79 7.29
CA ALA A 11 7.27 -7.95 6.48
C ALA A 11 7.10 -7.35 5.08
N GLY A 12 5.92 -7.48 4.49
CA GLY A 12 5.57 -6.90 3.19
C GLY A 12 5.75 -5.39 3.14
N GLY A 13 5.44 -4.68 4.23
CA GLY A 13 5.69 -3.24 4.36
C GLY A 13 7.17 -2.86 4.17
N ARG A 14 8.10 -3.70 4.64
CA ARG A 14 9.56 -3.48 4.46
C ARG A 14 10.02 -3.74 3.03
N LEU A 15 9.40 -4.71 2.35
CA LEU A 15 9.70 -5.04 0.96
C LEU A 15 9.13 -4.02 -0.02
N LEU A 16 8.07 -3.30 0.36
CA LEU A 16 7.37 -2.39 -0.53
C LEU A 16 8.25 -1.20 -0.97
N TYR A 17 9.03 -0.60 -0.08
CA TYR A 17 9.85 0.57 -0.42
C TYR A 17 10.80 0.33 -1.63
N PRO A 18 11.69 -0.68 -1.62
CA PRO A 18 12.56 -0.93 -2.77
C PRO A 18 11.78 -1.32 -4.04
N LEU A 19 10.60 -1.94 -3.92
CA LEU A 19 9.75 -2.29 -5.06
C LEU A 19 9.09 -1.06 -5.71
N LEU A 20 8.61 -0.11 -4.91
CA LEU A 20 8.09 1.17 -5.41
C LEU A 20 9.17 1.95 -6.19
N LEU A 21 10.39 2.00 -5.65
CA LEU A 21 11.52 2.64 -6.34
C LEU A 21 11.87 1.91 -7.64
N ALA A 22 11.84 0.59 -7.65
CA ALA A 22 12.10 -0.20 -8.86
C ALA A 22 11.01 0.03 -9.93
N ALA A 23 9.74 0.04 -9.55
CA ALA A 23 8.62 0.35 -10.43
C ALA A 23 8.74 1.76 -11.02
N HIS A 24 9.08 2.75 -10.19
CA HIS A 24 9.30 4.12 -10.62
C HIS A 24 10.46 4.23 -11.63
N ARG A 25 11.63 3.64 -11.34
CA ARG A 25 12.77 3.61 -12.29
C ARG A 25 12.44 2.92 -13.60
N ALA A 26 11.54 1.93 -13.58
CA ALA A 26 11.07 1.23 -14.77
C ALA A 26 9.94 1.98 -15.52
N GLY A 27 9.53 3.16 -15.06
CA GLY A 27 8.44 3.94 -15.65
C GLY A 27 7.06 3.28 -15.50
N CYS A 28 6.90 2.34 -14.57
CA CYS A 28 5.64 1.64 -14.33
C CYS A 28 4.76 2.42 -13.34
N SER A 29 3.49 2.62 -13.69
CA SER A 29 2.51 3.18 -12.76
C SER A 29 2.18 2.16 -11.66
N SER A 30 2.38 2.52 -10.40
CA SER A 30 2.16 1.59 -9.28
C SER A 30 1.33 2.20 -8.17
N GLY A 31 0.65 1.35 -7.41
CA GLY A 31 -0.13 1.73 -6.24
C GLY A 31 -0.03 0.67 -5.16
N ALA A 32 -0.51 0.99 -3.96
CA ALA A 32 -0.45 0.09 -2.82
C ALA A 32 -1.79 0.03 -2.07
N PHE A 33 -2.22 -1.17 -1.71
CA PHE A 33 -3.32 -1.39 -0.78
C PHE A 33 -2.78 -2.10 0.46
N PHE A 34 -3.00 -1.52 1.64
CA PHE A 34 -2.54 -2.03 2.92
C PHE A 34 -3.71 -2.63 3.69
N THR A 35 -3.55 -3.85 4.18
CA THR A 35 -4.56 -4.56 4.98
C THR A 35 -3.88 -5.40 6.05
N HIS A 36 -4.64 -5.87 7.05
CA HIS A 36 -4.12 -6.67 8.15
C HIS A 36 -2.88 -6.00 8.78
N GLU A 37 -1.83 -6.76 9.08
CA GLU A 37 -0.59 -6.25 9.67
C GLU A 37 0.25 -5.42 8.67
N GLY A 38 -0.07 -5.47 7.37
CA GLY A 38 0.59 -4.66 6.34
C GLY A 38 0.49 -3.16 6.61
N VAL A 39 -0.58 -2.72 7.29
CA VAL A 39 -0.78 -1.31 7.67
C VAL A 39 0.31 -0.81 8.62
N LEU A 40 0.99 -1.68 9.38
CA LEU A 40 2.09 -1.30 10.26
C LEU A 40 3.28 -0.69 9.50
N GLY A 41 3.45 -1.05 8.23
CA GLY A 41 4.49 -0.48 7.37
C GLY A 41 4.33 1.02 7.13
N LEU A 42 3.10 1.54 7.21
CA LEU A 42 2.82 2.97 7.01
C LEU A 42 3.39 3.87 8.12
N ARG A 43 3.89 3.28 9.21
CA ARG A 43 4.61 3.99 10.28
C ARG A 43 6.07 4.27 9.93
N ASP A 44 6.59 3.67 8.86
CA ASP A 44 7.96 3.89 8.38
C ASP A 44 8.01 5.12 7.44
N THR A 45 8.76 6.14 7.86
CA THR A 45 8.96 7.37 7.09
C THR A 45 9.62 7.13 5.74
N SER A 46 10.47 6.11 5.62
CA SER A 46 11.13 5.74 4.36
C SER A 46 10.12 5.22 3.36
N LEU A 47 9.15 4.44 3.83
CA LEU A 47 8.06 3.96 2.98
C LEU A 47 7.21 5.12 2.47
N MET A 48 6.97 6.15 3.29
CA MET A 48 6.20 7.33 2.87
C MET A 48 6.86 8.07 1.70
N ALA A 49 8.20 8.18 1.72
CA ALA A 49 8.94 8.73 0.58
C ALA A 49 8.76 7.88 -0.69
N GLY A 50 8.75 6.55 -0.56
CA GLY A 50 8.45 5.65 -1.68
C GLY A 50 7.03 5.80 -2.22
N LEU A 51 6.04 5.97 -1.34
CA LEU A 51 4.63 6.15 -1.72
C LEU A 51 4.36 7.46 -2.46
N ALA A 52 5.23 8.46 -2.34
CA ALA A 52 5.14 9.67 -3.16
C ALA A 52 5.27 9.38 -4.68
N HIS A 53 5.85 8.24 -5.06
CA HIS A 53 5.90 7.78 -6.45
C HIS A 53 4.73 6.90 -6.87
N ALA A 54 3.88 6.48 -5.91
CA ALA A 54 2.70 5.68 -6.19
C ALA A 54 1.55 6.58 -6.69
N VAL A 55 0.78 6.10 -7.66
CA VAL A 55 -0.41 6.83 -8.16
C VAL A 55 -1.52 6.86 -7.12
N ARG A 56 -1.54 5.87 -6.21
CA ARG A 56 -2.52 5.77 -5.13
C ARG A 56 -2.02 4.83 -4.03
N ALA A 57 -2.26 5.21 -2.78
CA ALA A 57 -1.98 4.40 -1.60
C ALA A 57 -3.19 4.41 -0.69
N VAL A 58 -3.72 3.23 -0.36
CA VAL A 58 -4.94 3.10 0.44
C VAL A 58 -4.71 2.13 1.61
N ALA A 59 -5.13 2.50 2.80
CA ALA A 59 -5.18 1.60 3.95
C ALA A 59 -6.61 1.13 4.21
N CYS A 60 -6.79 -0.16 4.48
CA CYS A 60 -8.04 -0.68 5.00
C CYS A 60 -8.31 -0.05 6.38
N GLU A 61 -9.39 0.72 6.49
CA GLU A 61 -9.75 1.48 7.69
C GLU A 61 -9.88 0.59 8.93
N GLU A 62 -10.57 -0.55 8.81
CA GLU A 62 -10.71 -1.53 9.89
C GLU A 62 -9.35 -2.08 10.34
N SER A 63 -8.45 -2.36 9.40
CA SER A 63 -7.10 -2.82 9.75
C SER A 63 -6.30 -1.72 10.42
N TRP A 64 -6.39 -0.48 9.93
CA TRP A 64 -5.73 0.66 10.56
C TRP A 64 -6.19 0.86 12.00
N HIS A 65 -7.50 0.94 12.24
CA HIS A 65 -8.05 1.09 13.59
C HIS A 65 -7.64 -0.06 14.53
N ARG A 66 -7.59 -1.29 14.02
CA ARG A 66 -7.21 -2.46 14.81
C ARG A 66 -5.72 -2.46 15.21
N PHE A 67 -4.82 -2.11 14.30
CA PHE A 67 -3.37 -2.26 14.51
C PHE A 67 -2.65 -0.95 14.89
N CYS A 68 -3.29 0.20 14.64
CA CYS A 68 -2.78 1.53 14.92
C CYS A 68 -3.87 2.37 15.64
N PRO A 69 -4.37 1.92 16.81
CA PRO A 69 -5.41 2.64 17.53
C PRO A 69 -4.96 4.07 17.86
N ASP A 70 -5.90 5.01 17.80
CA ASP A 70 -5.71 6.44 18.12
C ASP A 70 -4.73 7.21 17.23
N LEU A 71 -4.22 6.59 16.15
CA LEU A 71 -3.37 7.25 15.16
C LEU A 71 -4.19 7.66 13.93
N ALA A 72 -3.93 8.86 13.41
CA ALA A 72 -4.44 9.24 12.10
C ALA A 72 -3.74 8.44 11.00
N CYS A 73 -4.51 7.91 10.04
CA CYS A 73 -3.95 7.19 8.90
C CYS A 73 -3.19 8.16 7.98
N PRO A 74 -1.92 7.89 7.63
CA PRO A 74 -1.11 8.80 6.81
C PRO A 74 -1.44 8.73 5.31
N VAL A 75 -2.32 7.81 4.90
CA VAL A 75 -2.76 7.60 3.51
C VAL A 75 -4.28 7.54 3.44
N GLU A 76 -4.82 7.47 2.22
CA GLU A 76 -6.25 7.36 1.97
C GLU A 76 -6.84 6.17 2.75
N ALA A 77 -7.91 6.41 3.53
CA ALA A 77 -8.67 5.34 4.17
C ALA A 77 -9.63 4.70 3.15
N GLY A 78 -9.72 3.37 3.17
CA GLY A 78 -10.59 2.63 2.27
C GLY A 78 -11.09 1.32 2.87
N SER A 79 -11.87 0.59 2.09
CA SER A 79 -12.49 -0.67 2.51
C SER A 79 -12.08 -1.84 1.60
N GLN A 80 -12.62 -3.03 1.86
CA GLN A 80 -12.46 -4.16 0.94
C GLN A 80 -13.09 -3.88 -0.44
N THR A 81 -14.09 -3.00 -0.53
CA THR A 81 -14.61 -2.54 -1.83
C THR A 81 -13.55 -1.74 -2.59
N THR A 82 -12.80 -0.88 -1.90
CA THR A 82 -11.66 -0.18 -2.50
C THR A 82 -10.58 -1.16 -2.96
N ASN A 83 -10.30 -2.20 -2.17
CA ASN A 83 -9.37 -3.28 -2.55
C ASN A 83 -9.77 -3.92 -3.88
N SER A 84 -11.01 -4.39 -3.98
CA SER A 84 -11.55 -5.03 -5.19
C SER A 84 -11.49 -4.10 -6.41
N ALA A 85 -11.80 -2.81 -6.22
CA ALA A 85 -11.71 -1.83 -7.29
C ALA A 85 -10.26 -1.62 -7.78
N LEU A 86 -9.30 -1.52 -6.86
CA LEU A 86 -7.88 -1.41 -7.20
C LEU A 86 -7.35 -2.65 -7.91
N MET A 87 -7.75 -3.84 -7.45
CA MET A 87 -7.40 -5.11 -8.10
C MET A 87 -7.95 -5.19 -9.53
N GLY A 88 -9.15 -4.67 -9.77
CA GLY A 88 -9.75 -4.61 -11.10
C GLY A 88 -9.09 -3.59 -12.05
N ASP A 89 -8.55 -2.49 -11.53
CA ASP A 89 -7.84 -1.46 -12.32
C ASP A 89 -6.36 -1.85 -12.62
N ALA A 90 -5.79 -2.75 -11.83
CA ALA A 90 -4.39 -3.12 -11.95
C ALA A 90 -4.16 -4.20 -13.02
N ARG A 91 -3.18 -3.99 -13.91
CA ARG A 91 -2.75 -5.02 -14.87
C ARG A 91 -2.08 -6.21 -14.19
N LYS A 92 -1.41 -5.98 -13.05
CA LYS A 92 -0.75 -7.01 -12.23
C LYS A 92 -0.94 -6.72 -10.75
N VAL A 93 -1.07 -7.78 -9.97
CA VAL A 93 -1.09 -7.72 -8.50
C VAL A 93 0.11 -8.46 -7.95
N VAL A 94 0.84 -7.83 -7.03
CA VAL A 94 1.94 -8.42 -6.28
C VAL A 94 1.56 -8.44 -4.82
N SER A 95 1.40 -9.64 -4.25
CA SER A 95 1.05 -9.83 -2.84
C SER A 95 2.29 -9.84 -1.96
N LEU A 96 2.29 -9.03 -0.89
CA LEU A 96 3.40 -8.83 0.05
C LEU A 96 2.98 -9.03 1.51
#